data_AF-A0A2V9JME2-F1
#
_entry.id   AF-A0A2V9JME2-F1
#
_cell.length_a   1.000
_cell.length_b   1.000
_cell.length_c   1.000
_cell.angle_alpha   90.00
_cell.angle_beta   90.00
_cell.angle_gamma   90.00
#
_symmetry.space_group_name_H-M   'P 1'
#
loop_
_entity.id
_entity.type
_entity.pdbx_description
1 polymer ?
#
loop_
_entity_poly.entity_id
_entity_poly.type
_entity_poly.pdbx_seq_one_letter_code
_entity_poly.pdbx_strand_id
1 'polypeptide(L)'
;MRCDEIQERFVELLYNETGTPPASAELRAHVDSCPACRAELEELRSVRGALAAWKDEPPLRSVARARPRERSAPASGPWLLRAARYGALAAMALLAFLALANAEITWNRDGFSFRTHLFAARPDTREFYTRSETRDLVRRALDDTERRLSEEALEVGQRVLDTVDNERIIHSRLGRSRVNN
;
A
#
# COMPACT_ATOMS: atom_id res chain seq x y z
N MET A 1 -11.57 -10.11 -41.43
CA MET A 1 -11.08 -9.50 -40.17
C MET A 1 -10.43 -10.59 -39.34
N ARG A 2 -9.35 -10.25 -38.63
CA ARG A 2 -8.69 -11.16 -37.69
C ARG A 2 -9.39 -11.11 -36.34
N CYS A 3 -9.32 -12.18 -35.54
CA CYS A 3 -9.96 -12.23 -34.22
C CYS A 3 -9.47 -11.09 -33.30
N ASP A 4 -8.17 -10.77 -33.33
CA ASP A 4 -7.58 -9.72 -32.50
C ASP A 4 -8.20 -8.33 -32.78
N GLU A 5 -8.42 -8.00 -34.05
CA GLU A 5 -9.04 -6.73 -34.48
C GLU A 5 -10.51 -6.63 -34.08
N ILE A 6 -11.18 -7.77 -33.92
CA ILE A 6 -12.60 -7.85 -33.55
C ILE A 6 -12.76 -7.66 -32.03
N GLN A 7 -11.86 -8.23 -31.23
CA GLN A 7 -11.86 -8.11 -29.78
C GLN A 7 -11.74 -6.65 -29.32
N GLU A 8 -10.88 -5.86 -29.98
CA GLU A 8 -10.75 -4.41 -29.71
C GLU A 8 -12.06 -3.64 -29.96
N ARG A 9 -12.94 -4.16 -30.81
CA ARG A 9 -14.20 -3.53 -31.23
C ARG A 9 -15.44 -4.10 -30.56
N PHE A 10 -15.31 -5.02 -29.60
CA PHE A 10 -16.46 -5.54 -28.83
C PHE A 10 -17.21 -4.45 -28.06
N VAL A 11 -16.53 -3.37 -27.67
CA VAL A 11 -17.15 -2.22 -27.00
C VAL A 11 -18.29 -1.62 -27.84
N GLU A 12 -18.13 -1.57 -29.18
CA GLU A 12 -19.17 -1.07 -30.09
C GLU A 12 -20.44 -1.94 -30.06
N LEU A 13 -20.27 -3.27 -29.98
CA LEU A 13 -21.37 -4.22 -29.87
C LEU A 13 -22.00 -4.25 -28.47
N LEU A 14 -21.22 -3.99 -27.42
CA LEU A 14 -21.70 -4.01 -26.05
C LEU A 14 -22.46 -2.73 -25.71
N TYR A 15 -21.85 -1.55 -25.85
CA TYR A 15 -22.39 -0.33 -25.24
C TYR A 15 -23.34 0.47 -26.13
N ASN A 16 -23.34 0.23 -27.45
CA ASN A 16 -24.20 0.88 -28.45
C ASN A 16 -24.55 2.33 -28.07
N GLU A 17 -23.51 3.13 -27.85
CA GLU A 17 -23.65 4.49 -27.32
C GLU A 17 -24.52 5.33 -28.24
N THR A 18 -25.46 6.08 -27.66
CA THR A 18 -26.34 6.95 -28.43
C THR A 18 -25.53 8.09 -29.02
N GLY A 19 -25.26 8.04 -30.33
CA GLY A 19 -24.43 9.03 -31.05
C GLY A 19 -23.22 8.43 -31.77
N THR A 20 -22.91 7.15 -31.54
CA THR A 20 -21.84 6.43 -32.25
C THR A 20 -22.47 5.62 -33.38
N PRO A 21 -21.83 5.52 -34.57
CA PRO A 21 -22.35 4.66 -35.64
C PRO A 21 -22.47 3.21 -35.14
N PRO A 22 -23.56 2.51 -35.50
CA PRO A 22 -23.78 1.14 -35.05
C PRO A 22 -22.65 0.23 -35.56
N ALA A 23 -22.37 -0.83 -34.80
CA ALA A 23 -21.37 -1.83 -35.14
C ALA A 23 -21.43 -2.23 -36.62
N SER A 24 -20.27 -2.22 -37.29
CA SER A 24 -20.17 -2.49 -38.72
C SER A 24 -20.78 -3.85 -39.08
N ALA A 25 -21.35 -3.96 -40.28
CA ALA A 25 -21.94 -5.23 -40.73
C ALA A 25 -20.89 -6.36 -40.79
N GLU A 26 -19.64 -6.02 -41.10
CA GLU A 26 -18.50 -6.94 -41.12
C GLU A 26 -18.17 -7.51 -39.74
N LEU A 27 -18.22 -6.68 -38.70
CA LEU A 27 -18.00 -7.09 -37.30
C LEU A 27 -19.08 -8.09 -36.86
N ARG A 28 -20.35 -7.80 -37.17
CA ARG A 28 -21.47 -8.73 -36.90
C ARG A 28 -21.31 -10.05 -37.65
N ALA A 29 -21.00 -9.99 -38.96
CA ALA A 29 -20.79 -11.19 -39.77
C ALA A 29 -19.63 -12.07 -39.24
N HIS A 30 -18.58 -11.47 -38.68
CA HIS A 30 -17.49 -12.23 -38.08
C HIS A 30 -17.91 -12.92 -36.79
N VAL A 31 -18.58 -12.23 -35.86
CA VAL A 31 -19.09 -12.83 -34.62
C VAL A 31 -20.11 -13.95 -34.91
N ASP A 32 -20.90 -13.78 -35.96
CA ASP A 32 -21.87 -14.79 -36.39
C ASP A 32 -21.21 -16.02 -37.02
N SER A 33 -20.00 -15.89 -37.60
CA SER A 33 -19.26 -17.01 -38.21
C SER A 33 -18.18 -17.64 -37.32
N CYS A 34 -17.64 -16.90 -36.34
CA CYS A 34 -16.56 -17.35 -35.47
C CYS A 34 -17.08 -17.78 -34.08
N PRO A 35 -17.01 -19.07 -33.71
CA PRO A 35 -17.53 -19.54 -32.42
C PRO A 35 -16.73 -19.02 -31.22
N ALA A 36 -15.42 -18.76 -31.39
CA ALA A 36 -14.56 -18.23 -30.32
C ALA A 36 -14.96 -16.79 -29.95
N CYS A 37 -15.05 -15.90 -30.94
CA CYS A 37 -15.47 -14.51 -30.71
C CYS A 37 -16.91 -14.41 -30.19
N ARG A 38 -17.79 -15.35 -30.58
CA ARG A 38 -19.15 -15.43 -30.04
C ARG A 38 -19.16 -15.79 -28.55
N ALA A 39 -18.33 -16.77 -28.16
CA ALA A 39 -18.22 -17.19 -26.76
C ALA A 39 -17.69 -16.05 -25.87
N GLU A 40 -16.64 -15.36 -26.32
CA GLU A 40 -16.08 -14.21 -25.61
C GLU A 40 -17.08 -13.06 -25.46
N LEU A 41 -17.83 -12.74 -26.52
CA LEU A 41 -18.84 -11.69 -26.46
C LEU A 41 -19.96 -12.02 -25.45
N GLU A 42 -20.34 -13.30 -25.36
CA GLU A 42 -21.36 -13.74 -24.42
C GLU A 42 -20.86 -13.74 -22.98
N GLU A 43 -19.59 -14.07 -22.75
CA GLU A 43 -18.93 -13.91 -21.45
C GLU A 43 -18.94 -12.45 -20.99
N LEU A 44 -18.58 -11.52 -21.88
CA LEU A 44 -18.62 -10.08 -21.59
C LEU A 44 -20.03 -9.58 -21.28
N ARG A 45 -21.05 -10.08 -22.00
CA ARG A 45 -22.47 -9.77 -21.71
C ARG A 45 -22.89 -10.29 -20.33
N SER A 46 -22.47 -11.49 -19.96
CA SER A 46 -22.71 -12.07 -18.65
C SER A 46 -22.11 -11.23 -17.52
N VAL A 47 -20.84 -10.85 -17.66
CA VAL A 47 -20.14 -9.97 -16.68
C VAL A 47 -20.86 -8.63 -16.54
N ARG A 48 -21.28 -8.02 -17.65
CA ARG A 48 -22.05 -6.78 -17.62
C ARG A 48 -23.38 -6.95 -16.91
N GLY A 49 -24.10 -8.05 -17.17
CA GLY A 49 -25.35 -8.37 -16.47
C GLY A 49 -25.15 -8.51 -14.96
N ALA A 50 -24.06 -9.16 -14.55
CA ALA A 50 -23.69 -9.28 -13.14
C ALA A 50 -23.38 -7.92 -12.51
N LEU A 51 -22.64 -7.04 -13.20
CA LEU A 51 -22.34 -5.69 -12.74
C LEU A 51 -23.58 -4.79 -12.68
N ALA A 52 -24.52 -4.93 -13.61
CA ALA A 52 -25.76 -4.17 -13.60
C ALA A 52 -26.67 -4.50 -12.40
N ALA A 53 -26.49 -5.67 -11.77
CA ALA A 53 -27.20 -6.05 -10.54
C ALA A 53 -26.61 -5.41 -9.28
N TRP A 54 -25.43 -4.79 -9.37
CA TRP A 54 -24.81 -4.13 -8.23
C TRP A 54 -25.59 -2.85 -7.92
N LYS A 55 -25.98 -2.70 -6.65
CA LYS A 55 -26.63 -1.48 -6.19
C LYS A 55 -25.56 -0.40 -6.06
N ASP A 56 -25.84 0.77 -6.61
CA ASP A 56 -25.05 1.96 -6.31
C ASP A 56 -25.09 2.21 -4.80
N GLU A 57 -23.93 2.40 -4.19
CA GLU A 57 -23.86 2.92 -2.82
C GLU A 57 -24.52 4.30 -2.84
N PRO A 58 -25.51 4.59 -1.97
CA PRO A 58 -26.08 5.91 -1.88
C PRO A 58 -24.95 6.93 -1.73
N PRO A 59 -25.00 8.06 -2.46
CA PRO A 59 -23.96 9.07 -2.36
C PRO A 59 -23.77 9.40 -0.88
N LEU A 60 -22.53 9.27 -0.38
CA LEU A 60 -22.17 9.64 0.98
C LEU A 60 -22.85 10.97 1.25
N ARG A 61 -23.76 10.99 2.24
CA ARG A 61 -24.57 12.16 2.59
C ARG A 61 -23.67 13.36 2.45
N SER A 62 -24.04 14.29 1.56
CA SER A 62 -23.29 15.52 1.40
C SER A 62 -23.07 16.05 2.81
N VAL A 63 -21.81 16.07 3.25
CA VAL A 63 -21.46 16.75 4.47
C VAL A 63 -21.79 18.17 4.10
N ALA A 64 -23.01 18.60 4.44
CA ALA A 64 -23.46 19.94 4.26
C ALA A 64 -22.43 20.74 5.03
N ARG A 65 -21.45 21.29 4.29
CA ARG A 65 -20.48 22.19 4.84
C ARG A 65 -21.35 23.28 5.39
N ALA A 66 -21.53 23.29 6.71
CA ALA A 66 -22.32 24.29 7.38
C ALA A 66 -21.72 25.59 6.88
N ARG A 67 -22.45 26.26 5.97
CA ARG A 67 -22.07 27.58 5.50
C ARG A 67 -21.96 28.33 6.82
N PRO A 68 -20.79 28.89 7.18
CA PRO A 68 -20.66 29.59 8.44
C PRO A 68 -21.82 30.56 8.43
N ARG A 69 -22.77 30.37 9.36
CA ARG A 69 -23.82 31.37 9.58
C ARG A 69 -23.01 32.62 9.78
N GLU A 70 -23.09 33.56 8.84
CA GLU A 70 -22.45 34.84 8.95
C GLU A 70 -23.03 35.43 10.22
N ARG A 71 -22.34 35.18 11.33
CA ARG A 71 -22.51 35.90 12.56
C ARG A 71 -22.20 37.30 12.10
N SER A 72 -23.26 38.09 11.95
CA SER A 72 -23.21 39.53 11.79
C SER A 72 -22.09 40.02 12.70
N ALA A 73 -20.93 40.28 12.10
CA ALA A 73 -19.81 40.77 12.85
C ALA A 73 -20.30 42.08 13.46
N PRO A 74 -20.07 42.33 14.76
CA PRO A 74 -20.24 43.68 15.26
C PRO A 74 -19.38 44.56 14.36
N ALA A 75 -19.91 45.71 13.93
CA ALA A 75 -19.18 46.70 13.15
C ALA A 75 -18.00 47.21 14.01
N SER A 76 -16.96 46.40 14.11
CA SER A 76 -15.73 46.68 14.78
C SER A 76 -15.00 47.67 13.88
N GLY A 77 -14.83 48.90 14.36
CA GLY A 77 -14.32 50.02 13.59
C GLY A 77 -12.99 49.76 12.88
N PRO A 78 -12.54 50.67 12.00
CA PRO A 78 -11.38 50.49 11.13
C PRO A 78 -10.07 50.18 11.86
N TRP A 79 -10.00 50.39 13.18
CA TRP A 79 -8.85 50.03 14.01
C TRP A 79 -8.78 48.52 14.32
N LEU A 80 -9.90 47.84 14.52
CA LEU A 80 -9.95 46.39 14.78
C LEU A 80 -9.60 45.59 13.53
N LEU A 81 -10.04 46.04 12.35
CA LEU A 81 -9.59 45.46 11.09
C LEU A 81 -8.10 45.70 10.82
N ARG A 82 -7.56 46.86 11.17
CA ARG A 82 -6.11 47.13 11.09
C ARG A 82 -5.35 46.24 12.07
N ALA A 83 -5.78 46.15 13.32
CA ALA A 83 -5.21 45.26 14.33
C ALA A 83 -5.26 43.79 13.89
N ALA A 84 -6.36 43.35 13.28
CA ALA A 84 -6.48 42.00 12.72
C ALA A 84 -5.52 41.76 11.54
N ARG A 85 -5.33 42.75 10.66
CA ARG A 85 -4.36 42.67 9.55
C ARG A 85 -2.91 42.61 10.06
N TYR A 86 -2.55 43.44 11.03
CA TYR A 86 -1.23 43.38 11.65
C TYR A 86 -1.03 42.11 12.46
N GLY A 87 -2.07 41.61 13.12
CA GLY A 87 -2.05 40.32 13.82
C GLY A 87 -1.85 39.15 12.86
N ALA A 88 -2.50 39.16 11.69
CA ALA A 88 -2.30 38.16 10.65
C ALA A 88 -0.88 38.20 10.08
N LEU A 89 -0.33 39.39 9.80
CA LEU A 89 1.05 39.54 9.36
C LEU A 89 2.05 39.06 10.41
N ALA A 90 1.83 39.40 11.68
CA ALA A 90 2.67 38.95 12.79
C ALA A 90 2.60 37.42 12.97
N ALA A 91 1.42 36.82 12.85
CA ALA A 91 1.25 35.37 12.91
C ALA A 91 1.95 34.67 11.74
N MET A 92 1.85 35.19 10.52
CA MET A 92 2.54 34.64 9.35
C MET A 92 4.06 34.78 9.47
N ALA A 93 4.56 35.92 9.95
CA ALA A 93 5.98 36.12 10.22
C ALA A 93 6.49 35.16 11.31
N LEU A 94 5.70 34.96 12.37
CA LEU A 94 6.02 34.00 13.42
C LEU A 94 6.06 32.57 12.88
N LEU A 95 5.06 32.14 12.11
CA LEU A 95 5.05 30.80 11.49
C LEU A 95 6.21 30.61 10.51
N ALA A 96 6.53 31.61 9.69
CA ALA A 96 7.68 31.59 8.80
C ALA A 96 9.00 31.47 9.58
N PHE A 97 9.12 32.19 10.70
CA PHE A 97 10.27 32.08 11.59
C PHE A 97 10.36 30.70 12.24
N LEU A 98 9.26 30.13 12.72
CA LEU A 98 9.23 28.77 13.28
C LEU A 98 9.57 27.71 12.22
N ALA A 99 9.13 27.89 10.98
CA ALA A 99 9.48 27.03 9.86
C ALA A 99 10.98 27.10 9.54
N LEU A 100 11.56 28.31 9.50
CA LEU A 100 13.01 28.49 9.36
C LEU A 100 13.80 27.94 10.56
N ALA A 101 13.23 28.03 11.77
CA ALA A 101 13.80 27.51 13.00
C ALA A 101 13.75 25.97 13.12
N ASN A 102 13.07 25.32 12.18
CA ASN A 102 12.72 23.90 12.21
C ASN A 102 12.10 23.51 13.56
N ALA A 103 11.08 24.27 13.97
CA ALA A 103 10.40 24.09 15.24
C ALA A 103 9.49 22.86 15.21
N GLU A 104 9.78 21.85 16.03
CA GLU A 104 8.91 20.68 16.21
C GLU A 104 8.05 20.90 17.47
N ILE A 105 6.73 21.04 17.25
CA ILE A 105 5.74 21.20 18.32
C ILE A 105 4.97 19.89 18.42
N THR A 106 5.23 19.12 19.48
CA THR A 106 4.45 17.90 19.75
C THR A 106 3.64 18.07 21.03
N TRP A 107 2.35 17.76 20.94
CA TRP A 107 1.41 17.82 22.05
C TRP A 107 1.07 16.39 22.48
N ASN A 108 1.64 15.93 23.60
CA ASN A 108 1.33 14.62 24.18
C ASN A 108 0.55 14.79 25.49
N ARG A 109 -0.14 13.74 25.96
CA ARG A 109 -0.95 13.75 27.20
C ARG A 109 -0.13 14.08 28.46
N ASP A 110 1.19 13.97 28.39
CA ASP A 110 2.13 14.24 29.50
C ASP A 110 2.77 15.64 29.48
N GLY A 111 2.44 16.50 28.51
CA GLY A 111 2.89 17.90 28.49
C GLY A 111 3.20 18.49 27.11
N PHE A 112 3.41 19.82 27.09
CA PHE A 112 3.80 20.58 25.90
C PHE A 112 5.33 20.50 25.71
N SER A 113 5.78 19.95 24.57
CA SER A 113 7.20 19.95 24.21
C SER A 113 7.45 20.80 22.96
N PHE A 114 8.39 21.75 23.09
CA PHE A 114 8.79 22.67 22.05
C PHE A 114 10.28 22.48 21.77
N ARG A 115 10.64 21.95 20.60
CA ARG A 115 12.04 21.85 20.16
C ARG A 115 12.28 22.82 19.02
N THR A 116 13.29 23.68 19.16
CA THR A 116 13.78 24.55 18.07
C THR A 116 15.28 24.39 17.95
N HIS A 117 15.78 24.20 16.73
CA HIS A 117 17.21 23.98 16.50
C HIS A 117 18.03 25.29 16.48
N LEU A 118 17.39 26.45 16.67
CA LEU A 118 18.06 27.77 16.73
C LEU A 118 18.90 27.97 17.98
N PHE A 119 18.48 27.40 19.10
CA PHE A 119 19.30 27.28 20.29
C PHE A 119 19.66 25.82 20.37
N ALA A 120 20.90 25.49 20.01
CA ALA A 120 21.52 24.27 20.48
C ALA A 120 21.54 24.34 22.02
N ALA A 121 20.42 23.95 22.64
CA ALA A 121 20.44 23.41 23.97
C ALA A 121 21.48 22.30 23.89
N ARG A 122 22.61 22.54 24.55
CA ARG A 122 23.71 21.60 24.69
C ARG A 122 23.06 20.23 24.92
N PRO A 123 23.16 19.29 23.95
CA PRO A 123 22.50 18.01 24.10
C PRO A 123 23.09 17.39 25.36
N ASP A 124 22.21 17.09 26.31
CA ASP A 124 22.58 16.35 27.50
C ASP A 124 23.20 15.04 27.02
N THR A 125 24.48 14.92 27.30
CA THR A 125 25.40 13.92 26.81
C THR A 125 25.05 12.56 27.39
N ARG A 126 24.27 11.72 26.69
CA ARG A 126 24.21 10.26 26.96
C ARG A 126 23.95 9.36 25.74
N GLU A 127 24.56 9.66 24.59
CA GLU A 127 24.53 8.69 23.48
C GLU A 127 25.80 8.73 22.62
N PHE A 128 26.96 8.64 23.28
CA PHE A 128 28.17 8.17 22.62
C PHE A 128 28.43 6.75 23.09
N TYR A 129 28.00 5.75 22.31
CA TYR A 129 28.56 4.40 22.48
C TYR A 129 30.06 4.51 22.25
N THR A 130 30.84 4.13 23.26
CA THR A 130 32.29 4.10 23.14
C THR A 130 32.70 3.06 22.09
N ARG A 131 33.86 3.24 21.43
CA ARG A 131 34.36 2.28 20.43
C ARG A 131 34.48 0.86 20.97
N SER A 132 34.64 0.70 22.29
CA SER A 132 34.62 -0.60 22.97
C SER A 132 33.20 -1.19 23.05
N GLU A 133 32.18 -0.40 23.37
CA GLU A 133 30.80 -0.88 23.47
C GLU A 133 30.21 -1.25 22.12
N THR A 134 30.53 -0.48 21.07
CA THR A 134 30.14 -0.86 19.70
C THR A 134 30.84 -2.14 19.25
N ARG A 135 32.11 -2.31 19.60
CA ARG A 135 32.84 -3.56 19.31
C ARG A 135 32.25 -4.75 20.04
N ASP A 136 31.82 -4.56 21.29
CA ASP A 136 31.20 -5.63 22.08
C ASP A 136 29.80 -5.98 21.57
N LEU A 137 29.03 -5.01 21.08
CA LEU A 137 27.76 -5.25 20.39
C LEU A 137 27.95 -6.03 19.09
N VAL A 138 28.91 -5.62 18.25
CA VAL A 138 29.22 -6.31 16.99
C VAL A 138 29.73 -7.73 17.25
N ARG A 139 30.58 -7.92 18.27
CA ARG A 139 31.07 -9.25 18.65
C ARG A 139 29.94 -10.15 19.13
N ARG A 140 29.04 -9.65 19.97
CA ARG A 140 27.86 -10.41 20.41
C ARG A 140 26.93 -10.79 19.25
N ALA A 141 26.76 -9.89 18.27
CA ALA A 141 25.95 -10.19 17.09
C ALA A 141 26.59 -11.27 16.22
N LEU A 142 27.91 -11.22 16.02
CA LEU A 142 28.65 -12.24 15.26
C LEU A 142 28.60 -13.61 15.94
N ASP A 143 28.81 -13.66 17.25
CA ASP A 143 28.75 -14.92 18.02
C ASP A 143 27.33 -15.54 17.97
N ASP A 144 26.26 -14.72 17.98
CA ASP A 144 24.88 -15.21 17.83
C ASP A 144 24.64 -15.80 16.43
N THR A 145 25.17 -15.16 15.38
CA THR A 145 25.05 -15.67 14.01
C THR A 145 25.83 -16.96 13.79
N GLU A 146 27.02 -17.10 14.36
CA GLU A 146 27.82 -18.32 14.24
C GLU A 146 27.13 -19.51 14.90
N ARG A 147 26.56 -19.30 16.10
CA ARG A 147 25.79 -20.34 16.80
C ARG A 147 24.59 -20.80 15.97
N ARG A 148 23.77 -19.87 15.46
CA ARG A 148 22.62 -20.20 14.60
C ARG A 148 23.03 -20.99 13.37
N LEU A 149 24.09 -20.57 12.67
CA LEU A 149 24.58 -21.27 11.49
C LEU A 149 25.08 -22.68 11.81
N SER A 150 25.74 -22.86 12.95
CA SER A 150 26.21 -24.19 13.37
C SER A 150 25.06 -25.12 13.76
N GLU A 151 24.04 -24.61 14.45
CA GLU A 151 22.83 -25.37 14.78
C GLU A 151 22.07 -25.78 13.51
N GLU A 152 21.84 -24.85 12.58
CA GLU A 152 21.18 -25.14 11.30
C GLU A 152 21.99 -26.15 10.46
N ALA A 153 23.32 -26.03 10.42
CA ALA A 153 24.17 -26.96 9.68
C ALA A 153 24.10 -28.39 10.24
N LEU A 154 24.03 -28.55 11.57
CA LEU A 154 23.89 -29.85 12.21
C LEU A 154 22.52 -30.48 11.93
N GLU A 155 21.45 -29.69 11.99
CA GLU A 155 20.10 -30.17 11.67
C GLU A 155 19.96 -30.62 10.20
N VAL A 156 20.59 -29.88 9.28
CA VAL A 156 20.61 -30.25 7.86
C VAL A 156 21.42 -31.54 7.67
N GLY A 157 22.56 -31.68 8.33
CA GLY A 157 23.36 -32.90 8.31
C GLY A 157 22.59 -34.12 8.81
N GLN A 158 21.87 -33.99 9.92
CA GLN A 158 21.01 -35.05 10.47
C GLN A 158 19.90 -35.46 9.51
N ARG A 159 19.20 -34.49 8.91
CA ARG A 159 18.16 -34.77 7.91
C ARG A 159 18.69 -35.56 6.70
N VAL A 160 19.90 -35.25 6.24
CA VAL A 160 20.53 -35.98 5.13
C VAL A 160 20.83 -37.42 5.54
N LEU A 161 21.40 -37.64 6.72
CA LEU A 161 21.67 -38.98 7.24
C LEU A 161 20.40 -39.80 7.40
N ASP A 162 19.33 -39.23 7.96
CA ASP A 162 18.04 -39.89 8.12
C ASP A 162 17.42 -40.29 6.77
N THR A 163 17.59 -39.44 5.75
CA THR A 163 17.09 -39.74 4.40
C THR A 163 17.81 -40.95 3.80
N VAL A 164 19.14 -41.00 3.93
CA VAL A 164 19.96 -42.12 3.44
C VAL A 164 19.63 -43.42 4.17
N ASP A 165 19.48 -43.37 5.50
CA ASP A 165 19.12 -44.56 6.29
C ASP A 165 17.70 -45.05 5.95
N ASN A 166 16.75 -44.14 5.72
CA ASN A 166 15.40 -44.50 5.28
C ASN A 166 15.41 -45.21 3.92
N GLU A 167 16.16 -44.69 2.94
CA GLU A 167 16.33 -45.37 1.64
C GLU A 167 16.92 -46.76 1.80
N ARG A 168 17.94 -46.91 2.65
CA ARG A 168 18.57 -48.21 2.94
C ARG A 168 17.58 -49.21 3.56
N ILE A 169 16.74 -48.76 4.50
CA ILE A 169 15.70 -49.59 5.12
C ILE A 169 14.68 -50.03 4.08
N ILE A 170 14.20 -49.12 3.22
CA ILE A 170 13.22 -49.43 2.17
C ILE A 170 13.79 -50.49 1.21
N HIS A 171 15.03 -50.30 0.73
CA HIS A 171 15.69 -51.28 -0.13
C HIS A 171 15.84 -52.66 0.54
N SER A 172 16.17 -52.70 1.84
CA SER A 172 16.29 -53.98 2.58
C SER A 172 14.94 -54.72 2.73
N ARG A 173 13.82 -54.00 2.90
CA ARG A 173 12.48 -54.59 2.97
C ARG A 173 12.02 -55.13 1.63
N LEU A 174 12.27 -54.41 0.55
CA LEU A 174 11.94 -54.85 -0.82
C LEU A 174 12.72 -56.11 -1.22
N GLY A 175 13.99 -56.22 -0.80
CA GLY A 175 14.80 -57.42 -1.01
C GLY A 175 14.28 -58.64 -0.23
N ARG A 176 13.83 -58.46 1.03
CA ARG A 176 13.32 -59.55 1.87
C ARG A 176 11.95 -60.06 1.44
N SER A 177 11.09 -59.19 0.88
CA SER A 177 9.78 -59.59 0.32
C SER A 177 9.90 -60.54 -0.88
N ARG A 178 10.99 -60.43 -1.65
CA ARG A 178 11.24 -61.24 -2.85
C ARG A 178 11.73 -62.67 -2.57
N VAL A 179 12.11 -62.97 -1.33
CA VAL A 179 12.68 -64.27 -0.93
C VAL A 179 11.65 -65.18 -0.22
N ASN A 180 10.51 -64.63 0.20
CA ASN A 180 9.47 -65.34 0.95
C ASN A 180 8.21 -65.70 0.11
N ASN A 181 8.34 -65.73 -1.22
CA ASN A 181 7.29 -66.15 -2.15
C ASN A 181 7.90 -67.09 -3.21
#